data_AF-A0A9P5HP30-F1
#
_entry.id   AF-A0A9P5HP30-F1
#
_cell.length_a   1.000
_cell.length_b   1.000
_cell.length_c   1.000
_cell.angle_alpha   90.00
_cell.angle_beta   90.00
_cell.angle_gamma   90.00
#
_symmetry.space_group_name_H-M   'P 1'
#
loop_
_entity.id
_entity.type
_entity.pdbx_description
1 polymer ?
#
loop_
_entity_poly.entity_id
_entity_poly.type
_entity_poly.pdbx_seq_one_letter_code
_entity_poly.pdbx_strand_id
1 'polypeptide(L)'
;MACLILIYDIENSFLIDLAASITGYALQPGSYQLSSGVRPNSIVAYDRKFVPSSDVRLSKSHSDTPILNINLKCLDNKQAKDHDGVVDDFDHEYLFVNGKFHRKDFCRFLSFVTGQSNPFAQIRKKKRSVYIGLTYPNVRVALSNMAIVSVGADALELRVDLLHEEGQEGTVPSLDYVAEQLMTLRLQSELPIIFTIRLIPSGGK
;
A
#
# COMPACT_ATOMS: atom_id res chain seq x y z
N MET A 1 11.03 5.68 -16.76
CA MET A 1 10.43 4.50 -16.11
C MET A 1 11.32 4.11 -14.93
N ALA A 2 10.75 3.56 -13.86
CA ALA A 2 11.43 3.36 -12.58
C ALA A 2 12.06 1.96 -12.45
N CYS A 3 12.95 1.81 -11.47
CA CYS A 3 13.26 0.51 -10.88
C CYS A 3 12.43 0.31 -9.61
N LEU A 4 11.91 -0.89 -9.40
CA LEU A 4 11.21 -1.26 -8.17
C LEU A 4 12.17 -2.01 -7.26
N ILE A 5 12.22 -1.60 -6.00
CA ILE A 5 12.87 -2.37 -4.94
C ILE A 5 11.77 -2.95 -4.07
N LEU A 6 11.63 -4.27 -4.09
CA LEU A 6 10.60 -4.99 -3.36
C LEU A 6 11.21 -5.62 -2.12
N ILE A 7 10.66 -5.28 -0.95
CA ILE A 7 11.07 -5.87 0.32
C ILE A 7 9.96 -6.78 0.78
N TYR A 8 10.28 -8.05 1.02
CA TYR A 8 9.31 -9.10 1.22
C TYR A 8 9.81 -10.13 2.24
N ASP A 9 8.91 -10.91 2.82
CA ASP A 9 9.29 -12.08 3.60
C ASP A 9 9.37 -13.30 2.68
N ILE A 10 10.38 -14.17 2.84
CA ILE A 10 10.64 -15.32 1.94
C ILE A 10 9.41 -16.19 1.64
N GLU A 11 8.49 -16.31 2.61
CA GLU A 11 7.21 -17.02 2.51
C GLU A 11 6.30 -16.46 1.40
N ASN A 12 6.47 -15.18 1.06
CA ASN A 12 5.69 -14.44 0.07
C ASN A 12 6.49 -14.15 -1.21
N SER A 13 7.53 -14.94 -1.50
CA SER A 13 8.37 -14.81 -2.70
C SER A 13 7.60 -14.84 -4.03
N PHE A 14 6.42 -15.48 -4.06
CA PHE A 14 5.53 -15.50 -5.22
C PHE A 14 5.13 -14.09 -5.72
N LEU A 15 5.14 -13.08 -4.84
CA LEU A 15 4.83 -11.70 -5.21
C LEU A 15 5.86 -11.07 -6.13
N ILE A 16 7.11 -11.54 -6.09
CA ILE A 16 8.20 -11.03 -6.92
C ILE A 16 7.97 -11.43 -8.38
N ASP A 17 7.69 -12.71 -8.62
CA ASP A 17 7.35 -13.22 -9.95
C ASP A 17 6.07 -12.58 -10.48
N LEU A 18 5.08 -12.40 -9.60
CA LEU A 18 3.83 -11.76 -9.95
C LEU A 18 4.03 -10.27 -10.31
N ALA A 19 4.86 -9.55 -9.57
CA ALA A 19 5.20 -8.16 -9.89
C ALA A 19 5.91 -8.07 -11.23
N ALA A 20 6.88 -8.96 -11.52
CA ALA A 20 7.54 -9.03 -12.81
C ALA A 20 6.55 -9.33 -13.95
N SER A 21 5.62 -10.27 -13.74
CA SER A 21 4.56 -10.59 -14.71
C SER A 21 3.60 -9.43 -14.97
N ILE A 22 3.22 -8.67 -13.94
CA ILE A 22 2.30 -7.52 -14.05
C ILE A 22 2.97 -6.34 -14.75
N THR A 23 4.21 -6.03 -14.36
CA THR A 23 4.94 -4.84 -14.84
C THR A 23 5.68 -5.06 -16.15
N GLY A 24 6.02 -6.32 -16.46
CA GLY A 24 6.94 -6.68 -17.53
C GLY A 24 8.41 -6.35 -17.21
N TYR A 25 8.74 -6.01 -15.96
CA TYR A 25 10.09 -5.62 -15.57
C TYR A 25 10.99 -6.84 -15.38
N ALA A 26 12.27 -6.69 -15.73
CA ALA A 26 13.24 -7.77 -15.59
C ALA A 26 13.69 -7.91 -14.12
N LEU A 27 13.71 -9.14 -13.61
CA LEU A 27 14.29 -9.43 -12.29
C LEU A 27 15.82 -9.27 -12.34
N GLN A 28 16.36 -8.55 -11.36
CA GLN A 28 17.80 -8.43 -11.14
C GLN A 28 18.20 -9.20 -9.87
N PRO A 29 19.38 -9.83 -9.86
CA PRO A 29 19.94 -10.39 -8.63
C PRO A 29 20.12 -9.27 -7.60
N GLY A 30 19.61 -9.47 -6.39
CA GLY A 30 19.83 -8.53 -5.29
C GLY A 30 21.30 -8.53 -4.87
N SER A 31 22.06 -7.51 -5.22
CA SER A 31 23.33 -7.19 -4.55
C SER A 31 23.04 -6.24 -3.39
N TYR A 32 23.72 -6.41 -2.26
CA TYR A 32 23.58 -5.53 -1.09
C TYR A 32 24.04 -4.07 -1.34
N GLN A 33 24.69 -3.81 -2.47
CA GLN A 33 25.20 -2.50 -2.86
C GLN A 33 24.47 -2.01 -4.12
N LEU A 34 23.45 -1.17 -3.93
CA LEU A 34 22.72 -0.48 -5.02
C LEU A 34 23.46 0.72 -5.62
N SER A 35 24.65 1.02 -5.11
CA SER A 35 25.44 2.20 -5.46
C SER A 35 25.91 2.25 -6.92
N SER A 36 25.84 1.14 -7.67
CA SER A 36 26.11 1.14 -9.11
C SER A 36 25.44 -0.05 -9.80
N GLY A 37 24.40 0.18 -10.61
CA GLY A 37 23.89 -0.87 -11.52
C GLY A 37 22.38 -1.02 -11.65
N VAL A 38 21.57 -0.23 -10.94
CA VAL A 38 20.11 -0.27 -11.09
C VAL A 38 19.73 0.14 -12.52
N ARG A 39 18.95 -0.71 -13.20
CA ARG A 39 18.49 -0.44 -14.57
C ARG A 39 17.05 0.09 -14.53
N PRO A 40 16.62 0.89 -15.52
CA PRO A 40 15.20 1.16 -15.67
C PRO A 40 14.45 -0.12 -16.01
N ASN A 41 13.16 -0.20 -15.64
CA ASN A 41 12.29 -1.35 -15.90
C ASN A 41 12.81 -2.65 -15.29
N SER A 42 13.38 -2.58 -14.10
CA SER A 42 13.80 -3.75 -13.35
C SER A 42 13.19 -3.81 -11.97
N ILE A 43 13.21 -5.01 -11.42
CA ILE A 43 12.85 -5.30 -10.04
C ILE A 43 14.08 -5.87 -9.35
N VAL A 44 14.42 -5.29 -8.20
CA VAL A 44 15.37 -5.86 -7.24
C VAL A 44 14.55 -6.28 -6.02
N ALA A 45 14.71 -7.51 -5.55
CA ALA A 45 13.93 -8.05 -4.43
C ALA A 45 14.85 -8.44 -3.27
N TYR A 46 14.52 -8.00 -2.05
CA TYR A 46 15.25 -8.32 -0.84
C TYR A 46 14.35 -9.02 0.17
N ASP A 47 14.79 -10.17 0.66
CA ASP A 47 14.15 -10.82 1.82
C ASP A 47 14.45 -9.96 3.06
N ARG A 48 13.38 -9.54 3.75
CA ARG A 48 13.36 -8.65 4.91
C ARG A 48 14.38 -9.07 5.98
N LYS A 49 14.61 -10.38 6.16
CA LYS A 49 15.58 -10.91 7.14
C LYS A 49 17.03 -10.51 6.87
N PHE A 50 17.35 -10.19 5.62
CA PHE A 50 18.69 -9.85 5.18
C PHE A 50 18.84 -8.34 4.87
N VAL A 51 17.79 -7.54 5.05
CA VAL A 51 17.88 -6.08 4.88
C VAL A 51 18.53 -5.49 6.12
N PRO A 52 19.74 -4.90 6.03
CA PRO A 52 20.38 -4.28 7.19
C PRO A 52 19.59 -3.04 7.62
N SER A 53 19.30 -2.92 8.92
CA SER A 53 18.54 -1.83 9.53
C SER A 53 19.20 -0.45 9.44
N SER A 54 20.46 -0.37 9.01
CA SER A 54 21.20 0.88 8.79
C SER A 54 21.36 1.27 7.31
N ASP A 55 21.09 0.35 6.37
CA ASP A 55 21.50 0.49 4.95
C ASP A 55 20.37 0.78 3.97
N VAL A 56 19.13 0.91 4.44
CA VAL A 56 18.03 1.40 3.60
C VAL A 56 18.05 2.93 3.54
N ARG A 57 19.21 3.52 3.19
CA ARG A 57 19.19 4.75 2.39
C ARG A 57 19.11 4.32 0.93
N LEU A 58 17.93 3.84 0.53
CA LEU A 58 17.58 3.68 -0.88
C LEU A 58 17.30 5.05 -1.55
N SER A 59 17.40 6.12 -0.78
CA SER A 59 17.29 7.48 -1.24
C SER A 59 18.64 8.02 -1.76
N LYS A 60 18.62 8.32 -3.07
CA LYS A 60 19.52 9.23 -3.80
C LYS A 60 20.90 8.67 -4.18
N SER A 61 20.94 7.51 -4.82
CA SER A 61 22.00 7.28 -5.83
C SER A 61 21.88 8.37 -6.90
N HIS A 62 23.01 8.90 -7.37
CA HIS A 62 23.14 9.79 -8.55
C HIS A 62 22.77 9.07 -9.87
N SER A 63 21.77 8.17 -9.83
CA SER A 63 21.24 7.44 -10.96
C SER A 63 20.09 8.26 -11.57
N ASP A 64 20.14 8.48 -12.88
CA ASP A 64 19.03 9.07 -13.65
C ASP A 64 17.73 8.24 -13.58
N THR A 65 17.82 6.97 -13.14
CA THR A 65 16.67 6.09 -13.01
C THR A 65 15.96 6.33 -11.67
N PRO A 66 14.66 6.69 -11.68
CA PRO A 66 13.89 6.82 -10.45
C PRO A 66 13.73 5.44 -9.78
N ILE A 67 13.88 5.41 -8.47
CA ILE A 67 13.77 4.20 -7.65
C ILE A 67 12.48 4.31 -6.83
N LEU A 68 11.70 3.23 -6.77
CA LEU A 68 10.52 3.10 -5.91
C LEU A 68 10.71 1.94 -4.93
N ASN A 69 10.77 2.26 -3.66
CA ASN A 69 10.93 1.32 -2.55
C ASN A 69 9.56 0.89 -2.05
N ILE A 70 9.26 -0.39 -2.22
CA ILE A 70 7.95 -0.95 -1.93
C ILE A 70 8.10 -2.04 -0.87
N ASN A 71 7.47 -1.82 0.29
CA ASN A 71 7.34 -2.83 1.32
C ASN A 71 6.15 -3.74 1.03
N LEU A 72 6.37 -5.05 0.91
CA LEU A 72 5.31 -6.05 0.78
C LEU A 72 5.09 -6.67 2.17
N LYS A 73 4.04 -6.22 2.88
CA LYS A 73 3.75 -6.62 4.27
C LYS A 73 2.52 -7.52 4.33
N CYS A 74 2.72 -8.75 4.82
CA CYS A 74 1.64 -9.68 5.10
C CYS A 74 1.08 -9.44 6.51
N LEU A 75 -0.23 -9.21 6.64
CA LEU A 75 -0.90 -8.95 7.91
C LEU A 75 -1.24 -10.24 8.69
N ASP A 76 -1.16 -11.42 8.08
CA ASP A 76 -1.38 -12.69 8.80
C ASP A 76 -0.26 -12.98 9.81
N ASN A 77 0.92 -12.38 9.62
CA ASN A 77 2.13 -12.70 10.36
C ASN A 77 2.28 -11.79 11.59
N LYS A 78 1.40 -11.95 12.60
CA LYS A 78 1.51 -11.24 13.89
C LYS A 78 2.82 -11.51 14.66
N GLN A 79 3.62 -12.48 14.21
CA GLN A 79 4.94 -12.81 14.76
C GLN A 79 6.09 -12.04 14.13
N ALA A 80 5.86 -11.35 13.01
CA ALA A 80 6.75 -10.26 12.63
C ALA A 80 6.48 -9.14 13.64
N LYS A 81 7.03 -9.28 14.85
CA LYS A 81 7.33 -8.11 15.68
C LYS A 81 7.87 -7.09 14.72
N ASP A 82 7.27 -5.90 14.69
CA ASP A 82 7.95 -4.74 14.13
C ASP A 82 9.37 -4.84 14.67
N HIS A 83 10.31 -5.20 13.80
CA HIS A 83 11.70 -5.10 14.18
C HIS A 83 11.83 -3.60 14.40
N ASP A 84 11.88 -3.19 15.68
CA ASP A 84 12.03 -1.84 16.25
C ASP A 84 13.25 -1.09 15.66
N GLY A 85 13.35 -1.02 14.33
CA GLY A 85 14.58 -0.69 13.63
C GLY A 85 14.61 -1.00 12.12
N VAL A 86 13.58 -1.57 11.50
CA VAL A 86 13.48 -1.53 10.03
C VAL A 86 12.98 -0.14 9.63
N VAL A 87 13.93 0.68 9.20
CA VAL A 87 13.79 2.00 8.56
C VAL A 87 12.43 2.20 7.88
N ASP A 88 11.62 3.12 8.41
CA ASP A 88 10.32 3.59 7.90
C ASP A 88 10.36 4.34 6.54
N ASP A 89 11.47 4.27 5.79
CA ASP A 89 11.68 5.07 4.56
C ASP A 89 11.30 4.27 3.30
N PHE A 90 10.08 3.74 3.28
CA PHE A 90 9.49 3.17 2.06
C PHE A 90 8.67 4.22 1.33
N ASP A 91 8.80 4.28 0.00
CA ASP A 91 7.92 5.13 -0.81
C ASP A 91 6.47 4.64 -0.72
N HIS A 92 6.29 3.32 -0.71
CA HIS A 92 4.98 2.68 -0.63
C HIS A 92 4.97 1.40 0.18
N GLU A 93 3.82 1.09 0.77
CA GLU A 93 3.55 -0.18 1.44
C GLU A 93 2.34 -0.88 0.81
N TYR A 94 2.54 -2.14 0.40
CA TYR A 94 1.48 -3.03 -0.05
C TYR A 94 1.14 -4.03 1.05
N LEU A 95 0.01 -3.78 1.71
CA LEU A 95 -0.58 -4.65 2.72
C LEU A 95 -1.40 -5.76 2.06
N PHE A 96 -1.25 -7.00 2.52
CA PHE A 96 -2.07 -8.13 2.06
C PHE A 96 -2.23 -9.20 3.16
N VAL A 97 -3.13 -10.14 2.93
CA VAL A 97 -3.25 -11.38 3.70
C VAL A 97 -3.22 -12.55 2.72
N ASN A 98 -2.55 -13.63 3.07
CA ASN A 98 -2.35 -14.78 2.18
C ASN A 98 -3.68 -15.44 1.83
N GLY A 99 -4.59 -15.58 2.80
CA GLY A 99 -5.90 -16.18 2.58
C GLY A 99 -6.89 -15.34 1.75
N LYS A 100 -6.61 -14.05 1.50
CA LYS A 100 -7.50 -13.15 0.72
C LYS A 100 -6.74 -12.33 -0.31
N PHE A 101 -5.61 -12.84 -0.78
CA PHE A 101 -4.81 -12.16 -1.79
C PHE A 101 -5.55 -12.12 -3.14
N HIS A 102 -5.68 -10.94 -3.73
CA HIS A 102 -6.28 -10.76 -5.04
C HIS A 102 -5.27 -10.16 -6.03
N ARG A 103 -4.92 -10.91 -7.08
CA ARG A 103 -4.02 -10.43 -8.15
C ARG A 103 -4.43 -9.09 -8.74
N LYS A 104 -5.74 -8.85 -8.90
CA LYS A 104 -6.28 -7.58 -9.42
C LYS A 104 -5.94 -6.40 -8.52
N ASP A 105 -6.00 -6.60 -7.21
CA ASP A 105 -5.66 -5.57 -6.23
C ASP A 105 -4.17 -5.20 -6.30
N PHE A 106 -3.30 -6.20 -6.33
CA PHE A 106 -1.86 -5.97 -6.48
C PHE A 106 -1.50 -5.30 -7.82
N CYS A 107 -2.19 -5.69 -8.90
CA CYS A 107 -2.05 -5.04 -10.21
C CYS A 107 -2.43 -3.55 -10.15
N ARG A 108 -3.58 -3.21 -9.56
CA ARG A 108 -4.00 -1.81 -9.37
C ARG A 108 -2.98 -1.01 -8.56
N PHE A 109 -2.48 -1.60 -7.48
CA PHE A 109 -1.44 -0.99 -6.65
C PHE A 109 -0.18 -0.69 -7.48
N LEU A 110 0.38 -1.70 -8.15
CA LEU A 110 1.58 -1.54 -8.97
C LEU A 110 1.38 -0.51 -10.08
N SER A 111 0.25 -0.56 -10.80
CA SER A 111 -0.05 0.44 -11.83
C SER A 111 -0.18 1.85 -11.25
N PHE A 112 -0.71 2.01 -10.04
CA PHE A 112 -0.81 3.31 -9.38
C PHE A 112 0.56 3.86 -8.99
N VAL A 113 1.36 3.09 -8.25
CA VAL A 113 2.68 3.55 -7.75
C VAL A 113 3.72 3.73 -8.85
N THR A 114 3.61 2.98 -9.94
CA THR A 114 4.47 3.16 -11.13
C THR A 114 4.00 4.27 -12.07
N GLY A 115 2.87 4.92 -11.78
CA GLY A 115 2.30 6.00 -12.59
C GLY A 115 1.60 5.55 -13.89
N GLN A 116 1.41 4.24 -14.10
CA GLN A 116 0.64 3.71 -15.24
C GLN A 116 -0.87 4.01 -15.09
N SER A 117 -1.36 4.09 -13.86
CA SER A 117 -2.72 4.51 -13.52
C SER A 117 -2.68 5.83 -12.76
N ASN A 118 -3.55 6.76 -13.16
CA ASN A 118 -3.73 8.04 -12.47
C ASN A 118 -5.23 8.31 -12.26
N PRO A 119 -5.83 7.78 -11.18
CA PRO A 119 -7.24 7.97 -10.91
C PRO A 119 -7.61 9.44 -10.75
N PHE A 120 -6.75 10.26 -10.15
CA PHE A 120 -6.97 11.69 -10.02
C PHE A 120 -7.12 12.39 -11.38
N ALA A 121 -6.25 12.09 -12.35
CA ALA A 121 -6.36 12.63 -13.70
C ALA A 121 -7.64 12.18 -14.42
N GLN A 122 -8.15 10.98 -14.13
CA GLN A 122 -9.42 10.50 -14.68
C GLN A 122 -10.61 11.24 -14.06
N ILE A 123 -10.63 11.38 -12.73
CA ILE A 123 -11.69 12.09 -11.99
C ILE A 123 -11.76 13.56 -12.43
N ARG A 124 -10.60 14.23 -12.61
CA ARG A 124 -10.52 15.64 -13.04
C ARG A 124 -11.13 15.92 -14.42
N LYS A 125 -11.29 14.89 -15.27
CA LYS A 125 -11.95 15.04 -16.58
C LYS A 125 -13.48 15.11 -16.46
N LYS A 126 -14.06 14.71 -15.33
CA LYS A 126 -15.50 14.72 -15.11
C LYS A 126 -15.97 16.14 -14.81
N LYS A 127 -17.14 16.52 -15.33
CA LYS A 127 -17.77 17.83 -15.06
C LYS A 127 -18.11 18.01 -13.57
N ARG A 128 -18.46 16.92 -12.89
CA ARG A 128 -18.75 16.83 -11.46
C ARG A 128 -18.16 15.52 -10.97
N SER A 129 -17.55 15.55 -9.79
CA SER A 129 -17.06 14.36 -9.10
C SER A 129 -17.54 14.34 -7.66
N VAL A 130 -17.80 13.15 -7.13
CA VAL A 130 -18.31 12.93 -5.78
C VAL A 130 -17.49 11.84 -5.10
N TYR A 131 -17.18 12.00 -3.83
CA TYR A 131 -16.68 10.92 -3.00
C TYR A 131 -17.68 10.61 -1.88
N ILE A 132 -17.57 9.42 -1.30
CA ILE A 132 -18.36 9.03 -0.14
C ILE A 132 -17.47 8.90 1.08
N GLY A 133 -17.73 9.73 2.10
CA GLY A 133 -17.14 9.62 3.42
C GLY A 133 -17.72 8.43 4.18
N LEU A 134 -16.90 7.42 4.43
CA LEU A 134 -17.28 6.30 5.26
C LEU A 134 -17.19 6.71 6.73
N THR A 135 -18.31 6.63 7.45
CA THR A 135 -18.42 7.04 8.86
C THR A 135 -18.54 5.83 9.80
N TYR A 136 -18.11 4.65 9.35
CA TYR A 136 -18.20 3.42 10.12
C TYR A 136 -17.02 3.29 11.09
N PRO A 137 -17.24 2.84 12.34
CA PRO A 137 -16.14 2.49 13.25
C PRO A 137 -15.34 1.27 12.79
N ASN A 138 -15.96 0.44 11.94
CA ASN A 138 -15.35 -0.71 11.31
C ASN A 138 -15.93 -0.85 9.90
N VAL A 139 -15.10 -0.76 8.86
CA VAL A 139 -15.52 -0.82 7.45
C VAL A 139 -16.14 -2.16 7.10
N ARG A 140 -15.86 -3.22 7.87
CA ARG A 140 -16.43 -4.57 7.66
C ARG A 140 -17.96 -4.57 7.72
N VAL A 141 -18.54 -3.65 8.48
CA VAL A 141 -20.00 -3.47 8.61
C VAL A 141 -20.64 -3.01 7.30
N ALA A 142 -19.89 -2.26 6.48
CA ALA A 142 -20.41 -1.68 5.24
C ALA A 142 -20.26 -2.61 4.03
N LEU A 143 -19.41 -3.64 4.12
CA LEU A 143 -18.94 -4.41 2.96
C LEU A 143 -20.06 -5.05 2.15
N SER A 144 -21.06 -5.64 2.82
CA SER A 144 -22.20 -6.28 2.16
C SER A 144 -22.99 -5.32 1.27
N ASN A 145 -22.98 -4.02 1.59
CA ASN A 145 -23.70 -2.99 0.87
C ASN A 145 -22.77 -2.06 0.08
N MET A 146 -21.45 -2.28 0.06
CA MET A 146 -20.50 -1.36 -0.58
C MET A 146 -20.79 -1.15 -2.06
N ALA A 147 -21.21 -2.19 -2.78
CA ALA A 147 -21.61 -2.09 -4.19
C ALA A 147 -22.82 -1.16 -4.41
N ILE A 148 -23.70 -1.01 -3.41
CA ILE A 148 -24.88 -0.13 -3.46
C ILE A 148 -24.52 1.27 -2.96
N VAL A 149 -23.83 1.36 -1.81
CA VAL A 149 -23.46 2.64 -1.20
C VAL A 149 -22.54 3.44 -2.12
N SER A 150 -21.64 2.77 -2.85
CA SER A 150 -20.67 3.43 -3.73
C SER A 150 -21.18 3.81 -5.13
N VAL A 151 -22.46 3.55 -5.45
CA VAL A 151 -23.01 3.87 -6.78
C VAL A 151 -22.89 5.37 -7.05
N GLY A 152 -22.24 5.71 -8.16
CA GLY A 152 -22.03 7.10 -8.58
C GLY A 152 -20.90 7.83 -7.86
N ALA A 153 -20.20 7.17 -6.93
CA ALA A 153 -19.00 7.72 -6.31
C ALA A 153 -17.77 7.54 -7.23
N ASP A 154 -16.87 8.51 -7.17
CA ASP A 154 -15.57 8.50 -7.84
C ASP A 154 -14.45 8.04 -6.92
N ALA A 155 -14.66 8.13 -5.60
CA ALA A 155 -13.72 7.76 -4.57
C ALA A 155 -14.46 7.45 -3.26
N LEU A 156 -13.77 6.73 -2.37
CA LEU A 156 -14.21 6.47 -1.01
C LEU A 156 -13.26 7.16 -0.05
N GLU A 157 -13.78 7.90 0.91
CA GLU A 157 -12.97 8.44 1.99
C GLU A 157 -13.02 7.49 3.19
N LEU A 158 -11.84 7.01 3.60
CA LEU A 158 -11.62 6.32 4.85
C LEU A 158 -11.29 7.37 5.93
N ARG A 159 -12.27 7.63 6.80
CA ARG A 159 -12.09 8.50 7.98
C ARG A 159 -11.47 7.71 9.11
N VAL A 160 -10.15 7.79 9.24
CA VAL A 160 -9.39 7.06 10.25
C VAL A 160 -9.73 7.53 11.66
N ASP A 161 -10.04 8.81 11.82
CA ASP A 161 -10.50 9.38 13.09
C ASP A 161 -11.85 8.80 13.58
N LEU A 162 -12.63 8.20 12.68
CA LEU A 162 -13.90 7.56 13.05
C LEU A 162 -13.78 6.06 13.31
N LEU A 163 -12.63 5.46 12.99
CA LEU A 163 -12.36 4.04 13.24
C LEU A 163 -12.27 3.77 14.75
N HIS A 164 -12.76 2.60 15.16
CA HIS A 164 -12.69 2.16 16.54
C HIS A 164 -12.44 0.65 16.59
N GLU A 165 -11.34 0.27 17.21
CA GLU A 165 -10.96 -1.13 17.44
C GLU A 165 -11.63 -1.68 18.71
N GLU A 166 -12.01 -2.96 18.70
CA GLU A 166 -12.57 -3.60 19.89
C GLU A 166 -11.52 -3.68 21.00
N GLY A 167 -11.84 -3.19 22.19
CA GLY A 167 -10.88 -3.12 23.30
C GLY A 167 -9.87 -1.97 23.19
N GLN A 168 -10.06 -1.04 22.25
CA GLN A 168 -9.21 0.15 22.13
C GLN A 168 -9.22 0.99 23.42
N GLU A 169 -8.03 1.27 23.94
CA GLU A 169 -7.82 2.27 24.99
C GLU A 169 -7.52 3.64 24.35
N GLY A 170 -8.30 4.67 24.69
CA GLY A 170 -8.14 6.01 24.14
C GLY A 170 -8.83 6.24 22.80
N THR A 171 -8.48 7.33 22.11
CA THR A 171 -9.19 7.80 20.90
C THR A 171 -8.54 7.39 19.59
N VAL A 172 -7.29 6.91 19.61
CA VAL A 172 -6.50 6.59 18.42
C VAL A 172 -6.49 5.08 18.21
N PRO A 173 -6.91 4.56 17.04
CA PRO A 173 -6.82 3.13 16.73
C PRO A 173 -5.37 2.69 16.53
N SER A 174 -5.10 1.40 16.72
CA SER A 174 -3.77 0.82 16.43
C SER A 174 -3.45 0.88 14.92
N LEU A 175 -2.16 0.93 14.59
CA LEU A 175 -1.72 0.94 13.19
C LEU A 175 -2.14 -0.34 12.45
N ASP A 176 -2.03 -1.50 13.11
CA ASP A 176 -2.44 -2.79 12.57
C ASP A 176 -3.94 -2.80 12.25
N TYR A 177 -4.77 -2.25 13.14
CA TYR A 177 -6.20 -2.12 12.87
C TYR A 177 -6.46 -1.25 11.64
N VAL A 178 -5.84 -0.07 11.55
CA VAL A 178 -6.00 0.82 10.39
C VAL A 178 -5.53 0.15 9.09
N ALA A 179 -4.41 -0.58 9.14
CA ALA A 179 -3.87 -1.35 8.02
C ALA A 179 -4.86 -2.41 7.53
N GLU A 180 -5.46 -3.16 8.45
CA GLU A 180 -6.50 -4.14 8.13
C GLU A 180 -7.76 -3.49 7.52
N GLN A 181 -8.22 -2.36 8.06
CA GLN A 181 -9.39 -1.64 7.57
C GLN A 181 -9.15 -1.12 6.15
N LEU A 182 -7.98 -0.52 5.90
CA LEU A 182 -7.58 -0.02 4.58
C LEU A 182 -7.49 -1.16 3.55
N MET A 183 -6.78 -2.26 3.89
CA MET A 183 -6.66 -3.43 3.02
C MET A 183 -8.05 -4.01 2.71
N THR A 184 -8.89 -4.17 3.74
CA THR A 184 -10.24 -4.71 3.58
C THR A 184 -11.08 -3.87 2.62
N LEU A 185 -11.02 -2.54 2.73
CA LEU A 185 -11.72 -1.64 1.84
C LEU A 185 -11.22 -1.75 0.39
N ARG A 186 -9.90 -1.83 0.20
CA ARG A 186 -9.24 -1.96 -1.11
C ARG A 186 -9.56 -3.28 -1.83
N LEU A 187 -9.80 -4.35 -1.07
CA LEU A 187 -10.22 -5.65 -1.61
C LEU A 187 -11.69 -5.69 -2.02
N GLN A 188 -12.52 -4.82 -1.46
CA GLN A 188 -13.99 -4.81 -1.66
C GLN A 188 -14.45 -3.75 -2.66
N SER A 189 -13.63 -2.74 -2.94
CA SER A 189 -13.91 -1.68 -3.90
C SER A 189 -12.71 -1.42 -4.80
N GLU A 190 -12.98 -1.15 -6.08
CA GLU A 190 -11.95 -0.70 -7.04
C GLU A 190 -11.83 0.83 -7.09
N LEU A 191 -12.68 1.55 -6.35
CA LEU A 191 -12.62 3.01 -6.28
C LEU A 191 -11.36 3.46 -5.54
N PRO A 192 -10.75 4.58 -5.95
CA PRO A 192 -9.70 5.26 -5.20
C PRO A 192 -10.10 5.54 -3.76
N ILE A 193 -9.14 5.39 -2.84
CA ILE A 193 -9.33 5.67 -1.42
C ILE A 193 -8.69 7.01 -1.09
N ILE A 194 -9.45 7.90 -0.45
CA ILE A 194 -8.97 9.11 0.21
C ILE A 194 -8.74 8.74 1.67
N PHE A 195 -7.49 8.74 2.11
CA PHE A 195 -7.12 8.45 3.49
C PHE A 195 -7.14 9.75 4.29
N THR A 196 -8.09 9.88 5.22
CA THR A 196 -8.31 11.12 5.97
C THR A 196 -8.16 10.90 7.46
N ILE A 197 -7.32 11.72 8.10
CA ILE A 197 -7.33 11.94 9.55
C ILE A 197 -7.86 13.34 9.78
N ARG A 198 -9.06 13.47 10.36
CA ARG A 198 -9.67 14.76 10.65
C ARG A 198 -9.51 15.10 12.13
N LEU A 199 -9.01 16.29 12.43
CA LEU A 199 -8.80 16.76 13.81
C LEU A 199 -10.09 17.30 14.44
N ILE A 200 -10.18 17.26 15.77
CA ILE A 200 -11.32 17.79 16.56
C ILE A 200 -11.70 19.23 16.19
N PRO A 201 -10.78 20.22 16.07
CA PRO A 201 -11.15 21.58 15.69
C PRO A 201 -11.81 21.69 14.31
N SER A 202 -11.57 20.70 13.45
CA SER A 202 -12.16 20.60 12.12
C SER A 202 -13.41 19.72 12.10
N GLY A 203 -13.89 19.19 13.23
CA GLY A 203 -15.06 18.29 13.32
C GLY A 203 -14.75 16.80 13.13
N GLY A 204 -13.51 16.37 13.45
CA GLY A 204 -13.14 14.96 13.59
C GLY A 204 -13.16 14.49 15.05
N LYS A 205 -12.47 13.38 15.34
CA LYS A 205 -12.32 12.81 16.69
C LYS A 205 -10.86 12.62 17.07
#